data_AF-A0A1M7QQ22-F1
#
_entry.id   AF-A0A1M7QQ22-F1
#
_cell.length_a   1.000
_cell.length_b   1.000
_cell.length_c   1.000
_cell.angle_alpha   90.00
_cell.angle_beta   90.00
_cell.angle_gamma   90.00
#
_symmetry.space_group_name_H-M   'P 1'
#
loop_
_entity.id
_entity.type
_entity.pdbx_description
1 polymer ?
#
loop_
_entity_poly.entity_id
_entity_poly.type
_entity_poly.pdbx_seq_one_letter_code
_entity_poly.pdbx_strand_id
1 'polypeptide(L)'
;MQANWRAYEAAYEAGNTNEIQSQFYQPKPLEQFFDTEADPWQVDNLVEQTASKARVRSLSKELDRWILETRDVGLISELDWAIPSASSMMPLPYFLSDERRVEDGK
;
A
#
# COMPACT_ATOMS: atom_id res chain seq x y z
N MET A 1 -9.22 -0.25 -23.10
CA MET A 1 -7.92 -0.72 -22.56
C MET A 1 -6.90 -0.66 -23.69
N GLN A 2 -5.77 0.01 -23.50
CA GLN A 2 -4.76 0.17 -24.55
C GLN A 2 -4.10 -1.19 -24.89
N ALA A 3 -3.67 -1.38 -26.15
CA ALA A 3 -3.14 -2.65 -26.65
C ALA A 3 -1.82 -3.08 -25.98
N ASN A 4 -1.03 -2.12 -25.49
CA ASN A 4 0.18 -2.34 -24.72
C ASN A 4 -0.08 -3.12 -23.42
N TRP A 5 -1.15 -2.79 -22.69
CA TRP A 5 -1.44 -3.39 -21.39
C TRP A 5 -1.69 -4.90 -21.51
N ARG A 6 -2.52 -5.28 -22.48
CA ARG A 6 -2.83 -6.70 -22.75
C ARG A 6 -1.60 -7.49 -23.18
N ALA A 7 -0.67 -6.86 -23.89
CA ALA A 7 0.57 -7.51 -24.30
C ALA A 7 1.48 -7.80 -23.10
N TYR A 8 1.57 -6.89 -22.13
CA TYR A 8 2.35 -7.11 -20.90
C TYR A 8 1.74 -8.16 -19.99
N GLU A 9 0.41 -8.16 -19.85
CA GLU A 9 -0.32 -9.18 -19.08
C GLU A 9 -0.12 -10.58 -19.68
N ALA A 10 -0.29 -10.73 -20.99
CA ALA A 10 -0.04 -11.99 -21.69
C ALA A 10 1.44 -12.43 -21.59
N ALA A 11 2.39 -11.49 -21.62
CA ALA A 11 3.81 -11.80 -21.45
C ALA A 11 4.12 -12.28 -20.03
N TYR A 12 3.47 -11.72 -19.01
CA TYR A 12 3.58 -12.18 -17.62
C TYR A 12 3.00 -13.59 -17.44
N GLU A 13 1.80 -13.83 -17.97
CA GLU A 13 1.17 -15.16 -17.95
C GLU A 13 1.99 -16.22 -18.70
N ALA A 14 2.65 -15.83 -19.79
CA ALA A 14 3.54 -16.70 -20.55
C ALA A 14 4.93 -16.90 -19.91
N GLY A 15 5.22 -16.24 -18.78
CA GLY A 15 6.52 -16.33 -18.11
C GLY A 15 7.67 -15.66 -18.87
N ASN A 16 7.37 -14.73 -19.78
CA ASN A 16 8.34 -14.03 -20.62
C ASN A 16 8.74 -12.65 -20.07
N THR A 17 8.41 -12.37 -18.80
CA THR A 17 8.78 -11.14 -18.08
C THR A 17 10.03 -11.36 -17.22
N ASN A 18 10.84 -10.32 -17.06
CA ASN A 18 11.93 -10.35 -16.09
C ASN A 18 11.42 -10.13 -14.65
N GLU A 19 12.30 -10.28 -13.66
CA GLU A 19 11.93 -10.14 -12.24
C GLU A 19 11.29 -8.77 -11.94
N ILE A 20 11.88 -7.69 -12.45
CA ILE A 20 11.40 -6.30 -12.24
C ILE A 20 10.00 -6.09 -12.84
N GLN A 21 9.76 -6.56 -14.06
CA GLN A 21 8.44 -6.45 -14.72
C GLN A 21 7.39 -7.31 -14.01
N SER A 22 7.81 -8.47 -13.49
CA SER A 22 6.96 -9.40 -12.77
C SER A 22 6.49 -8.85 -11.42
N GLN A 23 7.29 -8.00 -10.76
CA GLN A 23 6.92 -7.35 -9.48
C GLN A 23 5.60 -6.56 -9.57
N PHE A 24 5.24 -6.05 -10.75
CA PHE A 24 3.98 -5.34 -10.94
C PHE A 24 2.75 -6.23 -10.71
N TYR A 25 2.83 -7.48 -11.14
CA TYR A 25 1.74 -8.46 -11.11
C TYR A 25 1.73 -9.33 -9.86
N GLN A 26 2.78 -9.26 -9.04
CA GLN A 26 2.86 -9.96 -7.77
C GLN A 26 2.11 -9.21 -6.66
N PRO A 27 1.68 -9.92 -5.59
CA PRO A 27 1.08 -9.29 -4.43
C PRO A 27 1.97 -8.17 -3.87
N LYS A 28 1.40 -6.97 -3.74
CA LYS A 28 2.09 -5.80 -3.19
C LYS A 28 2.22 -5.97 -1.67
N PRO A 29 3.40 -5.69 -1.07
CA PRO A 29 3.53 -5.66 0.38
C PRO A 29 2.73 -4.48 0.96
N LEU A 30 2.42 -4.55 2.26
CA LEU A 30 1.64 -3.55 2.99
C LEU A 30 2.30 -2.16 2.98
N GLU A 31 3.62 -2.11 3.13
CA GLU A 31 4.40 -0.88 3.09
C GLU A 31 5.52 -1.03 2.05
N GLN A 32 5.82 0.06 1.32
CA GLN A 32 6.96 0.17 0.41
C GLN A 32 7.70 1.47 0.67
N PHE A 33 9.02 1.42 0.68
CA PHE A 33 9.88 2.56 0.99
C PHE A 33 11.07 2.56 0.03
N PHE A 34 11.21 3.64 -0.73
CA PHE A 34 12.20 3.77 -1.79
C PHE A 34 13.06 5.00 -1.56
N ASP A 35 14.31 4.91 -1.98
CA ASP A 35 15.18 6.07 -2.10
C ASP A 35 15.01 6.66 -3.50
N THR A 36 14.36 7.82 -3.61
CA THR A 36 14.07 8.45 -4.91
C THR A 36 15.30 9.00 -5.62
N GLU A 37 16.41 9.24 -4.90
CA GLU A 37 17.65 9.73 -5.48
C GLU A 37 18.50 8.57 -6.02
N ALA A 38 18.61 7.49 -5.24
CA ALA A 38 19.37 6.31 -5.63
C ALA A 38 18.60 5.38 -6.59
N ASP A 39 17.28 5.31 -6.46
CA ASP A 39 16.38 4.48 -7.27
C ASP A 39 15.25 5.33 -7.90
N PRO A 40 15.50 5.97 -9.06
CA PRO A 40 14.50 6.76 -9.76
C PRO A 40 13.27 5.96 -10.22
N TRP A 41 13.40 4.64 -10.32
CA TRP A 41 12.37 3.74 -10.86
C TRP A 41 11.57 3.02 -9.78
N GLN A 42 11.92 3.19 -8.50
CA GLN A 42 11.22 2.64 -7.34
C GLN A 42 11.01 1.13 -7.43
N VAL A 43 12.08 0.43 -7.81
CA VAL A 43 12.14 -1.02 -7.94
C VAL A 43 12.58 -1.67 -6.63
N ASP A 44 13.52 -1.05 -5.91
CA ASP A 44 14.16 -1.66 -4.75
C ASP A 44 13.49 -1.24 -3.44
N ASN A 45 12.58 -2.07 -2.94
CA ASN A 45 11.89 -1.81 -1.68
C ASN A 45 12.84 -1.96 -0.47
N LEU A 46 13.11 -0.86 0.24
CA LEU A 46 14.04 -0.78 1.37
C LEU A 46 13.36 -0.95 2.74
N VAL A 47 12.08 -1.33 2.81
CA VAL A 47 11.31 -1.43 4.07
C VAL A 47 11.95 -2.36 5.10
N GLU A 48 12.47 -3.51 4.66
CA GLU A 48 13.04 -4.51 5.57
C GLU A 48 14.46 -4.16 6.05
N GLN A 49 15.11 -3.16 5.46
CA GLN A 49 16.46 -2.77 5.85
C GLN A 49 16.48 -2.11 7.21
N THR A 50 17.34 -2.60 8.12
CA THR A 50 17.49 -2.07 9.49
C THR A 50 17.72 -0.55 9.49
N ALA A 51 18.49 -0.03 8.53
CA ALA A 51 18.76 1.40 8.38
C ALA A 51 17.50 2.23 8.09
N SER A 52 16.53 1.67 7.37
CA SER A 52 15.29 2.35 6.95
C SER A 52 14.18 2.31 7.99
N LYS A 53 14.19 1.31 8.90
CA LYS A 53 13.09 1.05 9.87
C LYS A 53 12.70 2.27 10.71
N ALA A 54 13.67 3.07 11.14
CA ALA A 54 13.39 4.28 11.91
C ALA A 54 12.65 5.34 11.07
N ARG A 55 13.05 5.50 9.81
CA ARG A 55 12.46 6.48 8.90
C ARG A 55 11.07 6.06 8.44
N VAL A 56 10.90 4.78 8.08
CA VAL A 56 9.59 4.20 7.74
C VAL A 56 8.61 4.42 8.88
N ARG A 57 9.00 4.11 10.13
CA ARG A 57 8.13 4.32 11.29
C ARG A 57 7.75 5.78 11.50
N SER A 58 8.68 6.71 11.27
CA SER A 58 8.42 8.14 11.41
C SER A 58 7.43 8.63 10.36
N LEU A 59 7.61 8.21 9.10
CA LEU A 59 6.73 8.60 7.99
C LEU A 59 5.35 7.95 8.11
N SER A 60 5.28 6.68 8.50
CA SER A 60 4.04 5.95 8.76
C SER A 60 3.20 6.67 9.84
N LYS A 61 3.83 7.12 10.94
CA LYS A 61 3.16 7.94 11.98
C LYS A 61 2.69 9.32 11.50
N GLU A 62 3.45 9.96 10.61
CA GLU A 62 3.06 11.24 10.04
C GLU A 62 1.86 11.09 9.11
N LEU A 63 1.87 10.06 8.28
CA LEU A 63 0.77 9.70 7.39
C LEU A 63 -0.50 9.39 8.19
N ASP A 64 -0.39 8.56 9.24
CA ASP A 64 -1.52 8.25 10.13
C ASP A 64 -2.13 9.52 10.74
N ARG A 65 -1.29 10.46 11.20
CA ARG A 65 -1.77 11.75 11.73
C ARG A 65 -2.50 12.55 10.66
N TRP A 66 -1.94 12.63 9.46
CA TRP A 66 -2.52 13.40 8.36
C TRP A 66 -3.88 12.86 7.93
N ILE A 67 -4.00 11.53 7.77
CA ILE A 67 -5.26 10.84 7.46
C ILE A 67 -6.36 11.20 8.46
N LEU A 68 -6.03 11.25 9.76
CA LEU A 68 -6.99 11.64 10.80
C LEU A 68 -7.35 13.13 10.74
N GLU A 69 -6.37 14.00 10.49
CA GLU A 69 -6.58 15.44 10.41
C GLU A 69 -7.47 15.82 9.23
N THR A 70 -7.22 15.23 8.06
CA THR A 70 -8.01 15.49 6.85
C THR A 70 -9.33 14.73 6.79
N ARG A 71 -9.54 13.78 7.71
CA ARG A 71 -10.68 12.84 7.69
C ARG A 71 -10.76 12.10 6.35
N ASP A 72 -9.65 11.54 5.93
CA ASP A 72 -9.58 10.82 4.65
C ASP A 72 -10.48 9.57 4.68
N VAL A 73 -11.39 9.49 3.71
CA VAL A 73 -12.35 8.39 3.53
C VAL A 73 -11.90 7.41 2.44
N GLY A 74 -10.68 7.53 1.92
CA GLY A 74 -10.14 6.70 0.85
C GLY A 74 -10.05 5.20 1.18
N LEU A 75 -10.13 4.84 2.47
CA LEU A 75 -10.20 3.45 2.93
C LEU A 75 -11.63 2.88 3.00
N ILE A 76 -12.66 3.72 2.82
CA ILE A 76 -14.06 3.30 2.85
C ILE A 76 -14.49 2.96 1.43
N SER A 77 -14.97 1.73 1.21
CA SER A 77 -15.45 1.31 -0.11
C SER A 77 -16.67 2.14 -0.55
N GLU A 78 -16.83 2.35 -1.85
CA GLU A 78 -17.99 3.10 -2.38
C GLU A 78 -19.33 2.48 -1.95
N LEU A 79 -19.37 1.16 -1.71
CA LEU A 79 -20.55 0.44 -1.26
C LEU A 79 -20.93 0.82 0.18
N ASP A 80 -19.94 1.05 1.04
CA ASP A 80 -20.16 1.44 2.44
C ASP A 80 -20.64 2.89 2.57
N TRP A 81 -20.35 3.76 1.59
CA TRP A 81 -20.84 5.15 1.58
C TRP A 81 -22.36 5.22 1.44
N ALA A 82 -22.97 4.23 0.79
CA ALA A 82 -24.41 4.17 0.58
C ALA A 82 -25.20 3.82 1.86
N ILE A 83 -24.52 3.41 2.93
CA ILE A 83 -25.14 3.07 4.21
C ILE A 83 -25.17 4.33 5.10
N PRO A 84 -26.34 4.86 5.47
CA PRO A 84 -26.45 6.10 6.25
C PRO A 84 -25.74 6.05 7.62
N SER A 85 -25.56 4.86 8.21
CA SER A 85 -24.84 4.69 9.47
C SER A 85 -23.31 4.83 9.32
N ALA A 86 -22.74 4.52 8.15
CA ALA A 86 -21.30 4.66 7.91
C ALA A 86 -20.85 6.12 7.95
N SER A 87 -21.74 7.05 7.56
CA SER A 87 -21.49 8.48 7.68
C SER A 87 -21.44 8.99 9.13
N SER A 88 -22.07 8.29 10.07
CA SER A 88 -22.09 8.66 11.50
C SER A 88 -21.10 7.86 12.35
N MET A 89 -20.69 6.69 11.87
CA MET A 89 -19.76 5.77 12.52
C MET A 89 -18.44 5.81 11.75
N MET A 90 -17.75 6.96 11.74
CA MET A 90 -16.37 7.00 11.25
C MET A 90 -15.53 6.03 12.11
N PRO A 91 -15.04 4.90 11.57
CA PRO A 91 -14.27 3.93 12.33
C PRO A 91 -12.77 4.22 12.22
N LEU A 92 -12.37 5.41 11.73
CA LEU A 92 -10.96 5.78 11.57
C LEU A 92 -10.10 5.58 12.83
N PRO A 93 -10.55 5.86 14.07
CA PRO A 93 -9.76 5.55 15.26
C PRO A 93 -9.62 4.02 15.51
N TYR A 94 -10.52 3.19 14.99
CA TYR A 94 -10.42 1.73 15.06
C TYR A 94 -9.48 1.16 13.99
N PHE A 95 -9.38 1.80 12.83
CA PHE A 95 -8.49 1.35 11.73
C PHE A 95 -7.02 1.81 11.92
N LEU A 96 -6.80 2.93 12.61
CA LEU A 96 -5.45 3.46 12.93
C LEU A 96 -4.97 3.13 14.35
N SER A 97 -5.73 2.31 15.11
CA SER A 97 -5.26 1.82 16.41
C SER A 97 -4.01 0.95 16.22
N ASP A 98 -3.12 0.91 17.22
CA ASP A 98 -1.90 0.07 17.23
C ASP A 98 -2.22 -1.45 17.27
N GLU A 99 -3.49 -1.83 17.09
CA GLU A 99 -3.97 -3.21 16.98
C GLU A 99 -3.60 -3.88 15.65
N ARG A 100 -2.95 -3.17 14.71
CA ARG A 100 -2.32 -3.74 13.48
C ARG A 100 -1.26 -4.83 13.76
N ARG A 101 -0.97 -5.16 15.03
CA ARG A 101 0.13 -6.03 15.45
C ARG A 101 -0.24 -7.43 15.95
N VAL A 102 -1.48 -7.90 15.82
CA VAL A 102 -1.80 -9.28 16.21
C VAL A 102 -2.62 -10.00 15.15
N GLU A 103 -1.93 -10.77 14.32
CA GLU A 103 -2.33 -12.13 13.95
C GLU A 103 -1.01 -12.94 14.00
N ASP A 104 -0.61 -13.28 15.24
CA ASP A 104 0.37 -14.35 15.45
C ASP A 104 -0.20 -15.63 14.82
N GLY A 105 0.62 -16.26 13.99
CA GLY A 105 0.22 -17.40 13.19
C GLY A 105 -0.46 -18.52 13.99
N LYS A 106 -1.47 -19.10 13.34
CA LYS A 106 -1.82 -20.50 13.52
C LYS A 106 -2.19 -21.12 12.18
#